data_AF-A0AA97FM32-F1
#
_entry.id   AF-A0AA97FM32-F1
#
_cell.length_a   1.000
_cell.length_b   1.000
_cell.length_c   1.000
_cell.angle_alpha   90.00
_cell.angle_beta   90.00
_cell.angle_gamma   90.00
#
_symmetry.space_group_name_H-M   'P 1'
#
loop_
_entity.id
_entity.type
_entity.pdbx_description
1 polymer ?
#
loop_
_entity_poly.entity_id
_entity_poly.type
_entity_poly.pdbx_seq_one_letter_code
_entity_poly.pdbx_strand_id
1 'polypeptide(L)'
;MTKSYYACDISRTLETEIGTGGLTAQAFDEVLIRAQGAAERLKQKHATGNMMLTTLVSERDDLEVLKVFAASLTKDTTDLVILGIGGSSLGAQALAQLTGWGLPGYQTHADRPTIHLPENLDPLTFERLLASCDLRTTRFLIVSKSGGTAEPLTQMLAAMTAIEKAGGGKHLKQHFFVLTSPGDNNSLRQFAESHGFPILDHADIGGRFSVLSNTGLLPAELLGVDGEKLRQGAAGTLEATLTDDNSPVVVCAATTVGLLEQRGVSLSALTSYDDRLQRFGLWFRQLWGESLGKDGKGLTPLAGVGPVDQHSQLQLYLAGPNDKLHTLITRDVKGDGPVPVSDFVAGPLSAYAGTTMGDLLDAEQRATLATLAKNGRPVRHLNVTTLNEESMGALLMHFMLETILVADMLGVDPFDQPAVEEGKILARAYLADSGKSVT
;
A
#
# COMPACT_ATOMS: atom_id res chain seq x y z
N MET A 1 -19.23 -4.61 -21.05
CA MET A 1 -18.45 -5.49 -20.16
C MET A 1 -17.40 -4.62 -19.51
N THR A 2 -17.41 -4.50 -18.19
CA THR A 2 -16.42 -3.73 -17.43
C THR A 2 -15.04 -4.34 -17.66
N LYS A 3 -14.03 -3.52 -17.95
CA LYS A 3 -12.64 -4.00 -18.15
C LYS A 3 -12.16 -4.61 -16.83
N SER A 4 -11.81 -5.90 -16.84
CA SER A 4 -11.23 -6.56 -15.66
C SER A 4 -9.72 -6.41 -15.67
N TYR A 5 -9.14 -6.03 -14.54
CA TYR A 5 -7.70 -5.82 -14.37
C TYR A 5 -7.00 -6.95 -13.61
N TYR A 6 -7.79 -7.84 -13.00
CA TYR A 6 -7.34 -9.06 -12.32
C TYR A 6 -8.47 -10.09 -12.31
N ALA A 7 -8.14 -11.38 -12.28
CA ALA A 7 -9.10 -12.44 -12.01
C ALA A 7 -9.12 -12.75 -10.51
N CYS A 8 -10.30 -13.02 -9.96
CA CYS A 8 -10.47 -13.38 -8.55
C CYS A 8 -11.15 -14.74 -8.45
N ASP A 9 -10.54 -15.67 -7.72
CA ASP A 9 -11.06 -17.01 -7.47
C ASP A 9 -11.07 -17.31 -5.96
N ILE A 10 -12.26 -17.52 -5.42
CA ILE A 10 -12.51 -17.88 -4.02
C ILE A 10 -12.92 -19.35 -3.85
N SER A 11 -12.96 -20.16 -4.91
CA SER A 11 -13.43 -21.56 -4.83
C SER A 11 -12.71 -22.35 -3.73
N ARG A 12 -11.39 -22.16 -3.61
CA ARG A 12 -10.52 -22.78 -2.59
C ARG A 12 -10.66 -22.18 -1.19
N THR A 13 -11.73 -21.44 -0.90
CA THR A 13 -12.15 -21.08 0.45
C THR A 13 -13.42 -21.80 0.89
N LEU A 14 -14.06 -22.57 -0.01
CA LEU A 14 -15.33 -23.25 0.24
C LEU A 14 -15.12 -24.71 0.69
N GLU A 15 -16.02 -25.20 1.54
CA GLU A 15 -15.97 -26.55 2.10
C GLU A 15 -16.01 -27.64 1.01
N THR A 16 -16.68 -27.36 -0.11
CA THR A 16 -16.77 -28.26 -1.26
C THR A 16 -15.41 -28.53 -1.92
N GLU A 17 -14.47 -27.60 -1.81
CA GLU A 17 -13.15 -27.71 -2.43
C GLU A 17 -12.06 -28.16 -1.45
N ILE A 18 -12.11 -27.68 -0.20
CA ILE A 18 -11.02 -27.89 0.78
C ILE A 18 -11.44 -28.67 2.04
N GLY A 19 -12.68 -29.16 2.10
CA GLY A 19 -13.22 -29.86 3.25
C GLY A 19 -13.46 -28.95 4.45
N THR A 20 -13.33 -29.48 5.67
CA THR A 20 -13.77 -28.82 6.92
C THR A 20 -13.07 -27.49 7.25
N GLY A 21 -11.98 -27.16 6.57
CA GLY A 21 -11.33 -25.85 6.68
C GLY A 21 -12.03 -24.74 5.88
N GLY A 22 -12.88 -25.10 4.92
CA GLY A 22 -13.60 -24.17 4.06
C GLY A 22 -14.95 -23.76 4.62
N LEU A 23 -15.48 -22.65 4.12
CA LEU A 23 -16.79 -22.10 4.45
C LEU A 23 -17.90 -22.96 3.83
N THR A 24 -18.94 -23.31 4.60
CA THR A 24 -20.09 -24.05 4.05
C THR A 24 -20.85 -23.17 3.06
N ALA A 25 -21.49 -23.78 2.05
CA ALA A 25 -22.30 -23.04 1.07
C ALA A 25 -23.40 -22.21 1.75
N GLN A 26 -24.09 -22.80 2.73
CA GLN A 26 -25.11 -22.09 3.52
C GLN A 26 -24.55 -20.85 4.23
N ALA A 27 -23.40 -20.99 4.91
CA ALA A 27 -22.82 -19.85 5.61
C ALA A 27 -22.30 -18.78 4.64
N PHE A 28 -21.77 -19.19 3.48
CA PHE A 28 -21.38 -18.26 2.42
C PHE A 28 -22.60 -17.47 1.91
N ASP A 29 -23.71 -18.12 1.61
CA ASP A 29 -24.93 -17.45 1.14
C ASP A 29 -25.46 -16.45 2.18
N GLU A 30 -25.44 -16.82 3.46
CA GLU A 30 -25.87 -15.95 4.57
C GLU A 30 -24.99 -14.69 4.69
N VAL A 31 -23.66 -14.82 4.63
CA VAL A 31 -22.76 -13.66 4.72
C VAL A 31 -22.68 -12.87 3.41
N LEU A 32 -22.94 -13.49 2.26
CA LEU A 32 -23.02 -12.81 0.97
C LEU A 32 -24.17 -11.79 0.96
N ILE A 33 -25.33 -12.14 1.50
CA ILE A 33 -26.46 -11.21 1.66
C ILE A 33 -26.05 -9.99 2.51
N ARG A 34 -25.28 -10.20 3.59
CA ARG A 34 -24.76 -9.11 4.42
C ARG A 34 -23.76 -8.23 3.66
N ALA A 35 -22.86 -8.83 2.89
CA ALA A 35 -21.89 -8.12 2.07
C ALA A 35 -22.57 -7.30 0.96
N GLN A 36 -23.60 -7.83 0.32
CA GLN A 36 -24.45 -7.11 -0.63
C GLN A 36 -25.14 -5.91 0.02
N GLY A 37 -25.66 -6.08 1.24
CA GLY A 37 -26.22 -4.97 2.02
C GLY A 37 -25.18 -3.87 2.33
N ALA A 38 -23.94 -4.25 2.65
CA ALA A 38 -22.84 -3.31 2.84
C ALA A 38 -22.47 -2.58 1.53
N ALA A 39 -22.43 -3.31 0.41
CA ALA A 39 -22.20 -2.76 -0.92
C ALA A 39 -23.30 -1.76 -1.32
N GLU A 40 -24.56 -2.05 -1.00
CA GLU A 40 -25.66 -1.11 -1.25
C GLU A 40 -25.52 0.20 -0.44
N ARG A 41 -25.08 0.12 0.82
CA ARG A 41 -24.74 1.33 1.61
C ARG A 41 -23.58 2.10 1.00
N LEU A 42 -22.56 1.42 0.48
CA LEU A 42 -21.47 2.04 -0.26
C LEU A 42 -21.98 2.75 -1.52
N LYS A 43 -22.87 2.11 -2.30
CA LYS A 43 -23.50 2.71 -3.50
C LYS A 43 -24.25 3.99 -3.15
N GLN A 44 -25.00 4.01 -2.05
CA GLN A 44 -25.72 5.20 -1.58
C GLN A 44 -24.76 6.33 -1.16
N LYS A 45 -23.66 6.01 -0.47
CA LYS A 45 -22.61 6.99 -0.12
C LYS A 45 -21.93 7.55 -1.36
N HIS A 46 -21.67 6.72 -2.36
CA HIS A 46 -21.12 7.16 -3.64
C HIS A 46 -22.09 8.10 -4.38
N ALA A 47 -23.36 7.72 -4.51
CA ALA A 47 -24.37 8.51 -5.23
C ALA A 47 -24.62 9.89 -4.59
N THR A 48 -24.42 10.02 -3.28
CA THR A 48 -24.54 11.28 -2.55
C THR A 48 -23.23 12.08 -2.47
N GLY A 49 -22.13 11.56 -3.01
CA GLY A 49 -20.80 12.19 -2.92
C GLY A 49 -20.20 12.17 -1.51
N ASN A 50 -20.83 11.50 -0.55
CA ASN A 50 -20.43 11.46 0.86
C ASN A 50 -19.25 10.51 1.15
N MET A 51 -18.48 10.17 0.13
CA MET A 51 -17.26 9.38 0.27
C MET A 51 -16.26 9.78 -0.81
N MET A 52 -15.36 10.71 -0.45
CA MET A 52 -14.37 11.28 -1.36
C MET A 52 -13.55 10.21 -2.10
N LEU A 53 -13.22 9.10 -1.44
CA LEU A 53 -12.51 7.96 -2.05
C LEU A 53 -13.16 7.49 -3.35
N THR A 54 -14.49 7.48 -3.40
CA THR A 54 -15.27 6.94 -4.54
C THR A 54 -15.47 7.95 -5.66
N THR A 55 -15.37 9.26 -5.38
CA THR A 55 -15.52 10.31 -6.39
C THR A 55 -14.16 10.72 -6.96
N LEU A 56 -13.11 10.68 -6.15
CA LEU A 56 -11.74 11.08 -6.49
C LEU A 56 -11.17 10.39 -7.74
N VAL A 57 -11.58 9.14 -8.01
CA VAL A 57 -11.09 8.38 -9.17
C VAL A 57 -11.50 8.97 -10.52
N SER A 58 -12.54 9.81 -10.53
CA SER A 58 -13.00 10.52 -11.74
C SER A 58 -12.34 11.88 -11.91
N GLU A 59 -11.71 12.44 -10.87
CA GLU A 59 -11.09 13.76 -10.90
C GLU A 59 -9.82 13.75 -11.75
N ARG A 60 -9.56 14.86 -12.46
CA ARG A 60 -8.36 15.05 -13.31
C ARG A 60 -7.68 16.40 -13.12
N ASP A 61 -8.41 17.43 -12.71
CA ASP A 61 -7.88 18.80 -12.57
C ASP A 61 -6.71 18.87 -11.59
N ASP A 62 -6.74 18.06 -10.52
CA ASP A 62 -5.66 17.99 -9.54
C ASP A 62 -4.38 17.34 -10.09
N LEU A 63 -4.47 16.52 -11.14
CA LEU A 63 -3.30 15.90 -11.78
C LEU A 63 -2.43 16.93 -12.49
N GLU A 64 -3.02 17.97 -13.09
CA GLU A 64 -2.25 19.05 -13.72
C GLU A 64 -1.54 19.92 -12.69
N VAL A 65 -2.22 20.23 -11.56
CA VAL A 65 -1.60 20.92 -10.42
C VAL A 65 -0.43 20.11 -9.86
N LEU A 66 -0.62 18.79 -9.73
CA LEU A 66 0.41 17.83 -9.31
C LEU A 66 1.65 17.86 -10.22
N LYS A 67 1.46 17.80 -11.55
CA LYS A 67 2.56 17.84 -12.53
C LYS A 67 3.38 19.12 -12.41
N VAL A 68 2.72 20.28 -12.27
CA VAL A 68 3.40 21.57 -12.09
C VAL A 68 4.19 21.59 -10.77
N PHE A 69 3.60 21.08 -9.69
CA PHE A 69 4.28 20.98 -8.39
C PHE A 69 5.49 20.04 -8.45
N ALA A 70 5.35 18.86 -9.08
CA ALA A 70 6.41 17.89 -9.29
C ALA A 70 7.56 18.46 -10.14
N ALA A 71 7.25 19.18 -11.22
CA ALA A 71 8.26 19.84 -12.06
C ALA A 71 9.06 20.90 -11.28
N SER A 72 8.39 21.67 -10.39
CA SER A 72 9.07 22.62 -9.50
C SER A 72 9.98 21.92 -8.50
N LEU A 73 9.51 20.81 -7.90
CA LEU A 73 10.24 20.02 -6.91
C LEU A 73 11.47 19.29 -7.49
N THR A 74 11.39 18.88 -8.76
CA THR A 74 12.47 18.13 -9.44
C THR A 74 13.49 19.04 -10.14
N LYS A 75 13.22 20.34 -10.23
CA LYS A 75 14.12 21.30 -10.86
C LYS A 75 15.46 21.40 -10.11
N ASP A 76 16.55 21.11 -10.82
CA ASP A 76 17.93 21.13 -10.31
C ASP A 76 18.11 20.20 -9.08
N THR A 77 17.40 19.08 -9.07
CA THR A 77 17.34 18.14 -7.94
C THR A 77 18.05 16.83 -8.29
N THR A 78 19.05 16.44 -7.50
CA THR A 78 19.71 15.12 -7.62
C THR A 78 19.06 14.09 -6.70
N ASP A 79 18.63 14.54 -5.53
CA ASP A 79 18.07 13.72 -4.46
C ASP A 79 16.79 14.35 -3.94
N LEU A 80 15.72 13.56 -3.85
CA LEU A 80 14.48 13.96 -3.24
C LEU A 80 14.18 13.10 -2.02
N VAL A 81 14.10 13.72 -0.86
CA VAL A 81 13.78 13.05 0.40
C VAL A 81 12.33 13.36 0.78
N ILE A 82 11.48 12.33 0.76
CA ILE A 82 10.06 12.45 1.10
C ILE A 82 9.87 12.04 2.56
N LEU A 83 9.53 13.01 3.41
CA LEU A 83 9.37 12.87 4.85
C LEU A 83 7.89 12.69 5.19
N GLY A 84 7.50 11.43 5.41
CA GLY A 84 6.16 11.04 5.79
C GLY A 84 6.19 9.65 6.45
N ILE A 85 5.13 9.31 7.18
CA ILE A 85 4.99 8.03 7.86
C ILE A 85 3.57 7.48 7.70
N GLY A 86 3.43 6.14 7.65
CA GLY A 86 2.13 5.49 7.55
C GLY A 86 1.42 5.87 6.24
N GLY A 87 0.20 6.41 6.31
CA GLY A 87 -0.59 6.74 5.12
C GLY A 87 0.07 7.81 4.23
N SER A 88 0.94 8.65 4.80
CA SER A 88 1.72 9.64 4.06
C SER A 88 2.94 9.05 3.32
N SER A 89 3.22 7.75 3.43
CA SER A 89 4.42 7.12 2.87
C SER A 89 4.19 5.72 2.30
N LEU A 90 3.44 4.84 2.96
CA LEU A 90 3.24 3.46 2.49
C LEU A 90 2.55 3.38 1.12
N GLY A 91 1.55 4.23 0.87
CA GLY A 91 0.92 4.33 -0.45
C GLY A 91 1.91 4.81 -1.52
N ALA A 92 2.73 5.81 -1.20
CA ALA A 92 3.79 6.32 -2.07
C ALA A 92 4.81 5.23 -2.40
N GLN A 93 5.25 4.46 -1.41
CA GLN A 93 6.18 3.33 -1.59
C GLN A 93 5.58 2.20 -2.42
N ALA A 94 4.29 1.87 -2.23
CA ALA A 94 3.61 0.86 -3.01
C ALA A 94 3.58 1.26 -4.50
N LEU A 95 3.28 2.52 -4.81
CA LEU A 95 3.33 3.03 -6.18
C LEU A 95 4.76 3.14 -6.71
N ALA A 96 5.70 3.57 -5.87
CA ALA A 96 7.10 3.69 -6.23
C ALA A 96 7.69 2.36 -6.70
N GLN A 97 7.39 1.28 -5.98
CA GLN A 97 7.95 -0.04 -6.25
C GLN A 97 7.48 -0.61 -7.60
N LEU A 98 6.39 -0.10 -8.19
CA LEU A 98 5.96 -0.44 -9.54
C LEU A 98 7.05 -0.11 -10.59
N THR A 99 7.86 0.92 -10.33
CA THR A 99 8.99 1.35 -11.17
C THR A 99 10.30 0.63 -10.84
N GLY A 100 10.28 -0.26 -9.84
CA GLY A 100 11.47 -0.94 -9.32
C GLY A 100 12.20 -0.17 -8.22
N TRP A 101 11.60 0.88 -7.66
CA TRP A 101 12.18 1.61 -6.53
C TRP A 101 12.52 0.65 -5.38
N GLY A 102 13.78 0.69 -4.92
CA GLY A 102 14.27 -0.15 -3.83
C GLY A 102 14.44 -1.64 -4.18
N LEU A 103 14.27 -2.03 -5.45
CA LEU A 103 14.50 -3.41 -5.90
C LEU A 103 15.91 -3.61 -6.46
N PRO A 104 16.55 -4.76 -6.20
CA PRO A 104 17.84 -5.09 -6.80
C PRO A 104 17.78 -5.09 -8.34
N GLY A 105 18.82 -4.55 -8.98
CA GLY A 105 18.94 -4.55 -10.44
C GLY A 105 18.13 -3.48 -11.17
N TYR A 106 17.22 -2.78 -10.49
CA TYR A 106 16.56 -1.61 -11.04
C TYR A 106 17.43 -0.37 -10.83
N GLN A 107 17.58 0.43 -11.89
CA GLN A 107 18.25 1.72 -11.83
C GLN A 107 17.20 2.82 -11.77
N THR A 108 17.44 3.83 -10.93
CA THR A 108 16.72 5.10 -11.06
C THR A 108 17.02 5.70 -12.44
N HIS A 109 15.97 6.16 -13.12
CA HIS A 109 16.14 6.79 -14.43
C HIS A 109 17.10 7.98 -14.33
N ALA A 110 18.11 8.06 -15.20
CA ALA A 110 19.14 9.10 -15.16
C ALA A 110 18.58 10.53 -15.24
N ASP A 111 17.37 10.68 -15.80
CA ASP A 111 16.69 11.96 -15.97
C ASP A 111 15.83 12.35 -14.75
N ARG A 112 15.92 11.63 -13.63
CA ARG A 112 15.10 11.87 -12.43
C ARG A 112 15.94 11.87 -11.14
N PRO A 113 15.49 12.61 -10.10
CA PRO A 113 16.11 12.53 -8.80
C PRO A 113 16.06 11.12 -8.21
N THR A 114 17.09 10.78 -7.44
CA THR A 114 17.02 9.61 -6.56
C THR A 114 16.04 9.90 -5.43
N ILE A 115 15.02 9.05 -5.26
CA ILE A 115 14.00 9.23 -4.23
C ILE A 115 14.31 8.40 -2.99
N HIS A 116 14.29 9.08 -1.85
CA HIS A 116 14.48 8.52 -0.52
C HIS A 116 13.20 8.68 0.31
N LEU A 117 12.73 7.61 0.94
CA LEU A 117 11.49 7.56 1.76
C LEU A 117 11.81 7.06 3.19
N PRO A 118 12.47 7.85 4.04
CA PRO A 118 12.84 7.44 5.39
C PRO A 118 11.65 7.51 6.36
N GLU A 119 10.91 6.41 6.52
CA GLU A 119 9.74 6.36 7.43
C GLU A 119 10.10 6.31 8.92
N ASN A 120 11.27 5.76 9.26
CA ASN A 120 11.64 5.51 10.65
C ASN A 120 12.48 6.66 11.23
N LEU A 121 12.38 6.86 12.54
CA LEU A 121 13.19 7.81 13.31
C LEU A 121 14.54 7.24 13.77
N ASP A 122 15.05 6.20 13.12
CA ASP A 122 16.40 5.71 13.40
C ASP A 122 17.43 6.81 13.06
N PRO A 123 18.11 7.38 14.08
CA PRO A 123 18.97 8.53 13.87
C PRO A 123 20.18 8.19 12.98
N LEU A 124 20.72 6.98 13.07
CA LEU A 124 21.90 6.58 12.30
C LEU A 124 21.56 6.42 10.82
N THR A 125 20.38 5.88 10.52
CA THR A 125 19.88 5.74 9.15
C THR A 125 19.67 7.11 8.52
N PHE A 126 19.05 8.06 9.24
CA PHE A 126 18.78 9.40 8.72
C PHE A 126 20.07 10.24 8.57
N GLU A 127 21.01 10.14 9.51
CA GLU A 127 22.31 10.80 9.41
C GLU A 127 23.09 10.32 8.18
N ARG A 128 23.15 9.00 7.96
CA ARG A 128 23.81 8.41 6.79
C ARG A 128 23.15 8.82 5.49
N LEU A 129 21.81 8.90 5.45
CA LEU A 129 21.09 9.40 4.29
C LEU A 129 21.53 10.82 3.96
N LEU A 130 21.45 11.75 4.92
CA LEU A 130 21.85 13.14 4.70
C LEU A 130 23.33 13.27 4.29
N ALA A 131 24.21 12.46 4.87
CA ALA A 131 25.63 12.44 4.52
C ALA A 131 25.92 11.89 3.12
N SER A 132 25.01 11.09 2.55
CA SER A 132 25.16 10.50 1.21
C SER A 132 24.69 11.41 0.08
N CYS A 133 23.87 12.43 0.37
CA CYS A 133 23.31 13.34 -0.63
C CYS A 133 24.18 14.60 -0.84
N ASP A 134 24.20 15.16 -2.06
CA ASP A 134 24.65 16.54 -2.26
C ASP A 134 23.53 17.50 -1.80
N LEU A 135 23.67 18.03 -0.59
CA LEU A 135 22.68 18.88 0.03
C LEU A 135 22.34 20.15 -0.77
N ARG A 136 23.21 20.61 -1.68
CA ARG A 136 22.94 21.78 -2.55
C ARG A 136 21.82 21.48 -3.55
N THR A 137 21.78 20.25 -4.04
CA THR A 137 20.82 19.75 -5.03
C THR A 137 19.82 18.76 -4.43
N THR A 138 19.79 18.62 -3.11
CA THR A 138 18.77 17.83 -2.40
C THR A 138 17.54 18.69 -2.14
N ARG A 139 16.35 18.10 -2.33
CA ARG A 139 15.06 18.68 -1.95
C ARG A 139 14.33 17.77 -0.97
N PHE A 140 13.44 18.36 -0.18
CA PHE A 140 12.67 17.69 0.85
C PHE A 140 11.18 17.97 0.64
N LEU A 141 10.37 16.91 0.62
CA LEU A 141 8.91 16.99 0.58
C LEU A 141 8.35 16.47 1.90
N ILE A 142 7.69 17.33 2.68
CA ILE A 142 7.08 16.95 3.97
C ILE A 142 5.61 16.64 3.74
N VAL A 143 5.18 15.44 4.10
CA VAL A 143 3.81 14.95 3.88
C VAL A 143 3.14 14.63 5.22
N SER A 144 2.22 15.50 5.66
CA SER A 144 1.49 15.29 6.93
C SER A 144 0.14 15.98 6.90
N LYS A 145 -0.96 15.21 6.77
CA LYS A 145 -2.33 15.73 6.79
C LYS A 145 -2.59 16.69 7.97
N SER A 146 -2.30 16.23 9.20
CA SER A 146 -2.53 17.00 10.44
C SER A 146 -1.57 18.18 10.64
N GLY A 147 -0.45 18.23 9.89
CA GLY A 147 0.66 19.13 10.15
C GLY A 147 1.35 19.01 11.51
N GLY A 148 1.01 18.01 12.34
CA GLY A 148 1.49 17.86 13.71
C GLY A 148 2.10 16.49 14.03
N THR A 149 2.36 15.69 12.99
CA THR A 149 3.01 14.36 13.12
C THR A 149 4.47 14.55 13.50
N ALA A 150 4.90 14.02 14.64
CA ALA A 150 6.19 14.38 15.24
C ALA A 150 7.37 13.94 14.39
N GLU A 151 7.28 12.74 13.80
CA GLU A 151 8.33 12.07 13.06
C GLU A 151 8.80 12.86 11.83
N PRO A 152 7.94 13.20 10.85
CA PRO A 152 8.36 14.01 9.70
C PRO A 152 8.77 15.43 10.09
N LEU A 153 8.19 16.01 11.16
CA LEU A 153 8.60 17.33 11.65
C LEU A 153 10.01 17.30 12.26
N THR A 154 10.35 16.27 13.04
CA THR A 154 11.70 16.10 13.58
C THR A 154 12.72 15.89 12.46
N GLN A 155 12.41 15.06 11.47
CA GLN A 155 13.26 14.86 10.30
C GLN A 155 13.43 16.15 9.48
N MET A 156 12.36 16.93 9.30
CA MET A 156 12.40 18.23 8.63
C MET A 156 13.37 19.18 9.32
N LEU A 157 13.24 19.36 10.65
CA LEU A 157 14.11 20.26 11.42
C LEU A 157 15.58 19.80 11.39
N ALA A 158 15.83 18.48 11.43
CA ALA A 158 17.16 17.92 11.29
C ALA A 158 17.75 18.17 9.89
N ALA A 159 16.95 18.01 8.83
CA ALA A 159 17.35 18.33 7.46
C ALA A 159 17.64 19.82 7.28
N MET A 160 16.80 20.71 7.82
CA MET A 160 17.04 22.17 7.81
C MET A 160 18.37 22.52 8.50
N THR A 161 18.65 21.89 9.64
CA THR A 161 19.92 22.06 10.37
C THR A 161 21.11 21.60 9.53
N ALA A 162 20.98 20.50 8.79
CA ALA A 162 22.03 20.01 7.89
C ALA A 162 22.29 20.98 6.72
N ILE A 163 21.22 21.49 6.09
CA ILE A 163 21.32 22.52 5.04
C ILE A 163 22.01 23.79 5.58
N GLU A 164 21.64 24.23 6.79
CA GLU A 164 22.24 25.41 7.41
C GLU A 164 23.74 25.23 7.67
N LYS A 165 24.13 24.08 8.26
CA LYS A 165 25.55 23.73 8.49
C LYS A 165 26.35 23.63 7.20
N ALA A 166 25.72 23.25 6.09
CA ALA A 166 26.32 23.24 4.76
C ALA A 166 26.38 24.63 4.09
N GLY A 167 25.92 25.70 4.77
CA GLY A 167 25.92 27.07 4.27
C GLY A 167 24.68 27.46 3.46
N GLY A 168 23.67 26.58 3.37
CA GLY A 168 22.44 26.77 2.60
C GLY A 168 21.30 27.49 3.33
N GLY A 169 21.51 27.99 4.54
CA GLY A 169 20.43 28.54 5.39
C GLY A 169 19.62 29.70 4.76
N LYS A 170 20.24 30.51 3.88
CA LYS A 170 19.53 31.57 3.14
C LYS A 170 18.65 31.04 1.99
N HIS A 171 18.75 29.74 1.69
CA HIS A 171 18.13 29.07 0.55
C HIS A 171 17.10 28.01 0.97
N LEU A 172 16.65 28.00 2.24
CA LEU A 172 15.70 26.99 2.74
C LEU A 172 14.41 26.93 1.89
N LYS A 173 13.91 28.06 1.41
CA LYS A 173 12.74 28.10 0.52
C LYS A 173 12.90 27.27 -0.76
N GLN A 174 14.12 27.15 -1.27
CA GLN A 174 14.42 26.34 -2.44
C GLN A 174 14.51 24.85 -2.12
N HIS A 175 14.77 24.48 -0.87
CA HIS A 175 14.99 23.09 -0.45
C HIS A 175 13.72 22.36 0.01
N PHE A 176 12.73 23.07 0.57
CA PHE A 176 11.61 22.45 1.29
C PHE A 176 10.25 22.72 0.64
N PHE A 177 9.47 21.65 0.51
CA PHE A 177 8.11 21.62 -0.05
C PHE A 177 7.19 20.89 0.93
N VAL A 178 5.91 21.25 0.93
CA VAL A 178 4.94 20.73 1.91
C VAL A 178 3.67 20.22 1.23
N LEU A 179 3.18 19.07 1.69
CA LEU A 179 1.85 18.53 1.40
C LEU A 179 1.11 18.34 2.74
N THR A 180 0.12 19.19 3.01
CA THR A 180 -0.59 19.25 4.30
C THR A 180 -2.04 19.71 4.09
N SER A 181 -2.94 19.45 5.05
CA SER A 181 -4.33 19.90 4.93
C SER A 181 -4.45 21.44 4.90
N PRO A 182 -5.42 21.98 4.16
CA PRO A 182 -5.73 23.41 4.18
C PRO A 182 -6.27 23.83 5.56
N GLY A 183 -6.16 25.13 5.86
CA GLY A 183 -6.72 25.76 7.05
C GLY A 183 -5.69 26.31 8.03
N ASP A 184 -6.12 27.32 8.80
CA ASP A 184 -5.21 28.13 9.61
C ASP A 184 -4.73 27.43 10.88
N ASN A 185 -5.41 26.37 11.35
CA ASN A 185 -5.04 25.62 12.56
C ASN A 185 -4.09 24.44 12.26
N ASN A 186 -3.24 24.55 11.24
CA ASN A 186 -2.27 23.53 10.84
C ASN A 186 -0.84 24.04 11.02
N SER A 187 -0.10 23.49 12.00
CA SER A 187 1.23 24.01 12.38
C SER A 187 2.26 23.91 11.25
N LEU A 188 2.27 22.80 10.49
CA LEU A 188 3.16 22.66 9.33
C LEU A 188 2.84 23.67 8.23
N ARG A 189 1.55 23.95 8.01
CA ARG A 189 1.11 24.96 7.02
C ARG A 189 1.58 26.36 7.41
N GLN A 190 1.32 26.78 8.65
CA GLN A 190 1.81 28.06 9.18
C GLN A 190 3.34 28.18 9.08
N PHE A 191 4.04 27.10 9.44
CA PHE A 191 5.50 27.04 9.34
C PHE A 191 5.97 27.22 7.89
N ALA A 192 5.38 26.48 6.96
CA ALA A 192 5.68 26.56 5.53
C ALA A 192 5.43 27.97 4.97
N GLU A 193 4.30 28.60 5.31
CA GLU A 193 3.95 29.96 4.87
C GLU A 193 4.95 31.00 5.40
N SER A 194 5.31 30.93 6.68
CA SER A 194 6.28 31.86 7.30
C SER A 194 7.69 31.77 6.68
N HIS A 195 8.07 30.59 6.16
CA HIS A 195 9.35 30.38 5.47
C HIS A 195 9.23 30.47 3.94
N GLY A 196 8.02 30.70 3.41
CA GLY A 196 7.73 30.80 1.99
C GLY A 196 7.90 29.48 1.22
N PHE A 197 7.79 28.33 1.87
CA PHE A 197 7.86 27.01 1.24
C PHE A 197 6.64 26.78 0.34
N PRO A 198 6.80 26.17 -0.86
CA PRO A 198 5.65 25.79 -1.67
C PRO A 198 4.79 24.74 -0.96
N ILE A 199 3.46 24.91 -1.05
CA ILE A 199 2.47 24.07 -0.38
C ILE A 199 1.53 23.47 -1.42
N LEU A 200 1.23 22.19 -1.28
CA LEU A 200 0.17 21.47 -1.98
C LEU A 200 -0.88 21.01 -0.96
N ASP A 201 -2.16 21.28 -1.23
CA ASP A 201 -3.25 20.99 -0.29
C ASP A 201 -3.57 19.49 -0.26
N HIS A 202 -3.47 18.85 0.90
CA HIS A 202 -3.88 17.45 1.09
C HIS A 202 -5.39 17.29 0.89
N ALA A 203 -5.80 16.32 0.07
CA ALA A 203 -7.22 15.96 -0.10
C ALA A 203 -7.89 15.57 1.24
N ASP A 204 -9.17 15.86 1.46
CA ASP A 204 -9.83 15.49 2.72
C ASP A 204 -10.23 14.01 2.79
N ILE A 205 -9.21 13.15 2.81
CA ILE A 205 -9.29 11.70 2.90
C ILE A 205 -8.36 11.22 4.01
N GLY A 206 -8.71 10.13 4.68
CA GLY A 206 -7.86 9.52 5.71
C GLY A 206 -6.57 8.96 5.11
N GLY A 207 -5.46 9.03 5.85
CA GLY A 207 -4.13 8.72 5.31
C GLY A 207 -4.02 7.31 4.70
N ARG A 208 -4.55 6.27 5.36
CA ARG A 208 -4.48 4.90 4.81
C ARG A 208 -5.31 4.67 3.54
N PHE A 209 -6.24 5.59 3.22
CA PHE A 209 -7.07 5.60 2.02
C PHE A 209 -6.61 6.66 0.98
N SER A 210 -5.56 7.44 1.24
CA SER A 210 -5.19 8.60 0.40
C SER A 210 -4.24 8.28 -0.76
N VAL A 211 -3.94 7.00 -1.01
CA VAL A 211 -2.97 6.59 -2.05
C VAL A 211 -3.33 7.05 -3.47
N LEU A 212 -4.62 7.21 -3.78
CA LEU A 212 -5.09 7.72 -5.08
C LEU A 212 -5.35 9.24 -5.10
N SER A 213 -5.08 9.94 -3.98
CA SER A 213 -5.02 11.40 -3.93
C SER A 213 -3.59 11.88 -4.20
N ASN A 214 -3.40 13.20 -4.21
CA ASN A 214 -2.08 13.80 -4.30
C ASN A 214 -1.04 13.26 -3.29
N THR A 215 -1.46 12.69 -2.16
CA THR A 215 -0.57 12.08 -1.18
C THR A 215 0.21 10.90 -1.76
N GLY A 216 -0.44 10.02 -2.53
CA GLY A 216 0.24 8.94 -3.25
C GLY A 216 0.65 9.33 -4.67
N LEU A 217 -0.17 10.14 -5.36
CA LEU A 217 0.06 10.48 -6.77
C LEU A 217 1.19 11.47 -6.99
N LEU A 218 1.54 12.35 -6.03
CA LEU A 218 2.73 13.19 -6.17
C LEU A 218 4.01 12.34 -6.21
N PRO A 219 4.27 11.46 -5.22
CA PRO A 219 5.38 10.50 -5.31
C PRO A 219 5.34 9.62 -6.57
N ALA A 220 4.16 9.21 -7.01
CA ALA A 220 3.98 8.43 -8.24
C ALA A 220 4.45 9.22 -9.47
N GLU A 221 4.01 10.47 -9.64
CA GLU A 221 4.42 11.37 -10.72
C GLU A 221 5.93 11.59 -10.72
N LEU A 222 6.53 11.80 -9.55
CA LEU A 222 7.98 11.98 -9.38
C LEU A 222 8.79 10.75 -9.82
N LEU A 223 8.18 9.57 -9.80
CA LEU A 223 8.74 8.30 -10.28
C LEU A 223 8.25 7.93 -11.67
N GLY A 224 7.44 8.78 -12.30
CA GLY A 224 6.85 8.60 -13.63
C GLY A 224 5.84 7.46 -13.73
N VAL A 225 5.13 7.21 -12.64
CA VAL A 225 3.93 6.39 -12.63
C VAL A 225 2.76 7.27 -13.04
N ASP A 226 2.02 6.82 -14.06
CA ASP A 226 0.88 7.56 -14.61
C ASP A 226 -0.32 7.54 -13.64
N GLY A 227 -0.55 8.68 -12.97
CA GLY A 227 -1.65 8.86 -12.02
C GLY A 227 -3.05 8.73 -12.63
N GLU A 228 -3.19 9.07 -13.93
CA GLU A 228 -4.47 8.92 -14.62
C GLU A 228 -4.79 7.45 -14.86
N LYS A 229 -3.81 6.65 -15.30
CA LYS A 229 -3.99 5.19 -15.45
C LYS A 229 -4.25 4.49 -14.13
N LEU A 230 -3.59 4.90 -13.04
CA LEU A 230 -3.90 4.42 -11.69
C LEU A 230 -5.39 4.66 -11.36
N ARG A 231 -5.88 5.88 -11.58
CA ARG A 231 -7.29 6.22 -11.35
C ARG A 231 -8.24 5.47 -12.29
N GLN A 232 -7.86 5.23 -13.54
CA GLN A 232 -8.66 4.45 -14.49
C GLN A 232 -8.85 3.00 -14.03
N GLY A 233 -7.78 2.36 -13.54
CA GLY A 233 -7.83 1.03 -12.93
C GLY A 233 -8.74 0.95 -11.71
N ALA A 234 -8.56 1.92 -10.80
CA ALA A 234 -9.37 2.07 -9.60
C ALA A 234 -10.85 2.27 -9.93
N ALA A 235 -11.15 3.15 -10.89
CA ALA A 235 -12.52 3.45 -11.34
C ALA A 235 -13.23 2.19 -11.87
N GLY A 236 -12.55 1.33 -12.63
CA GLY A 236 -13.18 0.09 -13.12
C GLY A 236 -13.50 -0.91 -12.01
N THR A 237 -12.69 -0.98 -10.95
CA THR A 237 -13.00 -1.83 -9.78
C THR A 237 -14.15 -1.26 -8.96
N LEU A 238 -14.20 0.06 -8.81
CA LEU A 238 -15.34 0.74 -8.19
C LEU A 238 -16.61 0.51 -8.99
N GLU A 239 -16.60 0.74 -10.30
CA GLU A 239 -17.75 0.53 -11.19
C GLU A 239 -18.27 -0.91 -11.11
N ALA A 240 -17.39 -1.91 -11.13
CA ALA A 240 -17.79 -3.31 -10.96
C ALA A 240 -18.49 -3.55 -9.61
N THR A 241 -17.96 -2.96 -8.53
CA THR A 241 -18.55 -3.07 -7.18
C THR A 241 -19.92 -2.38 -7.07
N LEU A 242 -20.11 -1.27 -7.79
CA LEU A 242 -21.36 -0.52 -7.79
C LEU A 242 -22.45 -1.17 -8.65
N THR A 243 -22.05 -1.94 -9.68
CA THR A 243 -22.97 -2.47 -10.70
C THR A 243 -23.27 -3.96 -10.55
N ASP A 244 -22.39 -4.72 -9.90
CA ASP A 244 -22.54 -6.17 -9.67
C ASP A 244 -22.53 -6.50 -8.18
N ASP A 245 -23.66 -7.02 -7.69
CA ASP A 245 -23.85 -7.45 -6.30
C ASP A 245 -22.99 -8.67 -5.93
N ASN A 246 -22.41 -9.36 -6.91
CA ASN A 246 -21.47 -10.45 -6.72
C ASN A 246 -20.08 -10.12 -7.30
N SER A 247 -19.75 -8.83 -7.41
CA SER A 247 -18.41 -8.40 -7.83
C SER A 247 -17.32 -9.04 -6.97
N PRO A 248 -16.07 -9.16 -7.48
CA PRO A 248 -14.93 -9.70 -6.73
C PRO A 248 -14.76 -9.12 -5.33
N VAL A 249 -14.99 -7.81 -5.16
CA VAL A 249 -14.90 -7.13 -3.86
C VAL A 249 -15.95 -7.66 -2.87
N VAL A 250 -17.20 -7.81 -3.31
CA VAL A 250 -18.31 -8.24 -2.46
C VAL A 250 -18.14 -9.70 -2.04
N VAL A 251 -17.80 -10.59 -2.98
CA VAL A 251 -17.57 -12.01 -2.66
C VAL A 251 -16.34 -12.21 -1.79
N CYS A 252 -15.30 -11.39 -1.94
CA CYS A 252 -14.14 -11.37 -1.05
C CYS A 252 -14.52 -10.95 0.37
N ALA A 253 -15.29 -9.86 0.53
CA ALA A 253 -15.75 -9.40 1.84
C ALA A 253 -16.62 -10.46 2.54
N ALA A 254 -17.55 -11.08 1.81
CA ALA A 254 -18.38 -12.18 2.28
C ALA A 254 -17.51 -13.37 2.75
N THR A 255 -16.57 -13.81 1.92
CA THR A 255 -15.64 -14.90 2.23
C THR A 255 -14.83 -14.62 3.49
N THR A 256 -14.27 -13.41 3.61
CA THR A 256 -13.48 -12.98 4.77
C THR A 256 -14.29 -13.06 6.07
N VAL A 257 -15.49 -12.48 6.10
CA VAL A 257 -16.32 -12.48 7.32
C VAL A 257 -16.88 -13.88 7.61
N GLY A 258 -17.29 -14.63 6.59
CA GLY A 258 -17.77 -15.99 6.77
C GLY A 258 -16.71 -16.92 7.38
N LEU A 259 -15.47 -16.85 6.92
CA LEU A 259 -14.36 -17.63 7.49
C LEU A 259 -14.03 -17.18 8.92
N LEU A 260 -14.07 -15.88 9.21
CA LEU A 260 -13.90 -15.37 10.56
C LEU A 260 -14.97 -15.95 11.50
N GLU A 261 -16.24 -15.87 11.13
CA GLU A 261 -17.36 -16.26 11.98
C GLU A 261 -17.52 -17.79 12.10
N GLN A 262 -17.38 -18.53 11.00
CA GLN A 262 -17.63 -19.97 10.98
C GLN A 262 -16.39 -20.81 11.30
N ARG A 263 -15.20 -20.33 10.95
CA ARG A 263 -13.93 -21.08 11.09
C ARG A 263 -12.95 -20.46 12.06
N GLY A 264 -13.24 -19.29 12.63
CA GLY A 264 -12.35 -18.61 13.56
C GLY A 264 -11.07 -18.10 12.89
N VAL A 265 -11.10 -17.90 11.57
CA VAL A 265 -9.97 -17.34 10.82
C VAL A 265 -9.77 -15.89 11.24
N SER A 266 -8.69 -15.66 11.99
CA SER A 266 -8.39 -14.38 12.63
C SER A 266 -7.16 -13.69 12.04
N LEU A 267 -6.53 -14.28 11.03
CA LEU A 267 -5.41 -13.71 10.29
C LEU A 267 -5.72 -13.62 8.80
N SER A 268 -5.32 -12.51 8.18
CA SER A 268 -5.38 -12.32 6.72
C SER A 268 -3.95 -12.31 6.18
N ALA A 269 -3.55 -13.38 5.50
CA ALA A 269 -2.19 -13.57 5.01
C ALA A 269 -2.10 -13.26 3.51
N LEU A 270 -1.58 -12.09 3.16
CA LEU A 270 -1.37 -11.68 1.78
C LEU A 270 0.04 -12.06 1.33
N THR A 271 0.16 -12.79 0.22
CA THR A 271 1.43 -13.17 -0.39
C THR A 271 1.42 -12.80 -1.87
N SER A 272 2.33 -11.90 -2.29
CA SER A 272 2.50 -11.55 -3.70
C SER A 272 3.67 -12.30 -4.34
N TYR A 273 3.51 -12.74 -5.59
CA TYR A 273 4.57 -13.33 -6.40
C TYR A 273 5.12 -12.34 -7.44
N ASP A 274 5.38 -11.12 -6.96
CA ASP A 274 6.08 -10.07 -7.69
C ASP A 274 6.75 -9.17 -6.66
N ASP A 275 8.07 -8.97 -6.79
CA ASP A 275 8.85 -8.12 -5.89
C ASP A 275 8.33 -6.68 -5.85
N ARG A 276 7.71 -6.21 -6.94
CA ARG A 276 7.11 -4.87 -7.05
C ARG A 276 5.86 -4.68 -6.19
N LEU A 277 5.36 -5.75 -5.57
CA LEU A 277 4.19 -5.73 -4.68
C LEU A 277 4.55 -5.90 -3.20
N GLN A 278 5.83 -5.96 -2.84
CA GLN A 278 6.24 -6.07 -1.44
C GLN A 278 5.75 -4.88 -0.59
N ARG A 279 5.91 -3.64 -1.10
CA ARG A 279 5.43 -2.42 -0.44
C ARG A 279 3.90 -2.30 -0.47
N PHE A 280 3.26 -2.83 -1.51
CA PHE A 280 1.81 -2.98 -1.53
C PHE A 280 1.31 -3.86 -0.37
N GLY A 281 2.01 -4.96 -0.05
CA GLY A 281 1.69 -5.77 1.13
C GLY A 281 1.80 -4.99 2.45
N LEU A 282 2.80 -4.11 2.60
CA LEU A 282 2.93 -3.25 3.78
C LEU A 282 1.83 -2.18 3.85
N TRP A 283 1.45 -1.58 2.72
CA TRP A 283 0.30 -0.69 2.64
C TRP A 283 -1.00 -1.40 3.03
N PHE A 284 -1.23 -2.61 2.52
CA PHE A 284 -2.39 -3.43 2.89
C PHE A 284 -2.43 -3.70 4.39
N ARG A 285 -1.29 -3.99 5.02
CA ARG A 285 -1.23 -4.21 6.48
C ARG A 285 -1.73 -3.01 7.26
N GLN A 286 -1.35 -1.79 6.88
CA GLN A 286 -1.87 -0.59 7.53
C GLN A 286 -3.36 -0.43 7.27
N LEU A 287 -3.77 -0.51 6.00
CA LEU A 287 -5.17 -0.37 5.59
C LEU A 287 -6.09 -1.30 6.39
N TRP A 288 -5.74 -2.58 6.43
CA TRP A 288 -6.55 -3.62 7.05
C TRP A 288 -6.53 -3.52 8.58
N GLY A 289 -5.33 -3.39 9.16
CA GLY A 289 -5.15 -3.42 10.61
C GLY A 289 -5.78 -2.22 11.31
N GLU A 290 -5.51 -0.99 10.84
CA GLU A 290 -6.05 0.22 11.47
C GLU A 290 -7.57 0.39 11.25
N SER A 291 -8.10 -0.11 10.14
CA SER A 291 -9.53 0.03 9.84
C SER A 291 -10.38 -1.01 10.58
N LEU A 292 -9.92 -2.25 10.71
CA LEU A 292 -10.72 -3.35 11.25
C LEU A 292 -10.43 -3.68 12.71
N GLY A 293 -9.24 -3.33 13.22
CA GLY A 293 -8.80 -3.61 14.59
C GLY A 293 -9.47 -2.71 15.63
N LYS A 294 -10.76 -2.92 15.88
CA LYS A 294 -11.60 -2.09 16.76
C LYS A 294 -12.50 -2.97 17.63
N ASP A 295 -12.75 -2.55 18.87
CA ASP A 295 -13.71 -3.18 19.77
C ASP A 295 -13.52 -4.71 19.97
N GLY A 296 -12.26 -5.17 19.95
CA GLY A 296 -11.91 -6.59 20.04
C GLY A 296 -12.18 -7.40 18.76
N LYS A 297 -12.53 -6.74 17.65
CA LYS A 297 -12.75 -7.33 16.32
C LYS A 297 -11.57 -7.03 15.40
N GLY A 298 -11.59 -7.66 14.23
CA GLY A 298 -10.62 -7.49 13.17
C GLY A 298 -9.85 -8.78 12.88
N LEU A 299 -9.05 -8.75 11.82
CA LEU A 299 -8.15 -9.84 11.46
C LEU A 299 -6.73 -9.29 11.41
N THR A 300 -5.77 -10.01 11.97
CA THR A 300 -4.34 -9.60 11.95
C THR A 300 -3.80 -9.72 10.53
N PRO A 301 -3.37 -8.62 9.88
CA PRO A 301 -2.85 -8.69 8.52
C PRO A 301 -1.38 -9.10 8.52
N LEU A 302 -1.06 -10.11 7.72
CA LEU A 302 0.29 -10.54 7.40
C LEU A 302 0.59 -10.20 5.94
N ALA A 303 1.82 -9.80 5.65
CA ALA A 303 2.31 -9.61 4.28
C ALA A 303 3.57 -10.44 4.07
N GLY A 304 3.63 -11.13 2.94
CA GLY A 304 4.78 -11.91 2.51
C GLY A 304 4.99 -11.83 1.01
N VAL A 305 6.12 -12.37 0.55
CA VAL A 305 6.51 -12.41 -0.86
C VAL A 305 6.86 -13.84 -1.24
N GLY A 306 6.23 -14.34 -2.29
CA GLY A 306 6.53 -15.63 -2.89
C GLY A 306 7.59 -15.49 -3.99
N PRO A 307 8.52 -16.46 -4.11
CA PRO A 307 8.60 -17.71 -3.34
C PRO A 307 9.44 -17.59 -2.06
N VAL A 308 10.00 -16.42 -1.75
CA VAL A 308 10.87 -16.22 -0.57
C VAL A 308 10.24 -16.78 0.72
N ASP A 309 8.97 -16.45 0.99
CA ASP A 309 8.26 -16.90 2.19
C ASP A 309 7.74 -18.34 2.11
N GLN A 310 7.92 -19.04 1.00
CA GLN A 310 7.83 -20.50 0.98
C GLN A 310 8.92 -21.14 1.85
N HIS A 311 10.06 -20.45 1.98
CA HIS A 311 11.20 -20.89 2.79
C HIS A 311 11.20 -20.32 4.22
N SER A 312 10.13 -19.63 4.63
CA SER A 312 10.02 -19.06 5.98
C SER A 312 8.65 -19.35 6.62
N GLN A 313 7.56 -19.03 5.93
CA GLN A 313 6.21 -19.07 6.48
C GLN A 313 5.41 -20.31 6.05
N LEU A 314 5.70 -20.90 4.89
CA LEU A 314 4.84 -21.96 4.34
C LEU A 314 4.77 -23.19 5.24
N GLN A 315 5.83 -23.53 5.99
CA GLN A 315 5.78 -24.57 7.02
C GLN A 315 4.69 -24.27 8.07
N LEU A 316 4.65 -23.04 8.59
CA LEU A 316 3.62 -22.59 9.54
C LEU A 316 2.24 -22.56 8.90
N TYR A 317 2.14 -22.15 7.63
CA TYR A 317 0.86 -22.06 6.92
C TYR A 317 0.27 -23.45 6.65
N LEU A 318 1.11 -24.46 6.40
CA LEU A 318 0.65 -25.82 6.10
C LEU A 318 0.44 -26.68 7.35
N ALA A 319 1.30 -26.57 8.35
CA ALA A 319 1.31 -27.47 9.50
C ALA A 319 0.96 -26.78 10.84
N GLY A 320 0.81 -25.46 10.85
CA GLY A 320 0.41 -24.71 12.03
C GLY A 320 -1.12 -24.62 12.20
N PRO A 321 -1.58 -23.75 13.11
CA PRO A 321 -3.01 -23.49 13.34
C PRO A 321 -3.74 -23.10 12.04
N ASN A 322 -4.99 -23.55 11.90
CA ASN A 322 -5.84 -23.23 10.75
C ASN A 322 -6.64 -21.94 10.98
N ASP A 323 -5.91 -20.84 11.15
CA ASP A 323 -6.44 -19.55 11.59
C ASP A 323 -6.22 -18.43 10.55
N LYS A 324 -5.83 -18.77 9.31
CA LYS A 324 -5.45 -17.83 8.25
C LYS A 324 -6.33 -17.97 7.01
N LEU A 325 -6.78 -16.83 6.46
CA LEU A 325 -7.21 -16.70 5.08
C LEU A 325 -5.98 -16.31 4.25
N HIS A 326 -5.59 -17.16 3.31
CA HIS A 326 -4.48 -16.90 2.41
C HIS A 326 -4.97 -16.13 1.17
N THR A 327 -4.37 -14.99 0.88
CA THR A 327 -4.57 -14.24 -0.38
C THR A 327 -3.30 -14.32 -1.19
N LEU A 328 -3.33 -15.05 -2.31
CA LEU A 328 -2.20 -15.13 -3.22
C LEU A 328 -2.42 -14.19 -4.41
N ILE A 329 -1.51 -13.25 -4.61
CA ILE A 329 -1.46 -12.39 -5.80
C ILE A 329 -0.39 -12.94 -6.75
N THR A 330 -0.79 -13.39 -7.93
CA THR A 330 0.09 -14.03 -8.92
C THR A 330 0.15 -13.24 -10.22
N ARG A 331 1.09 -13.62 -11.09
CA ARG A 331 1.21 -13.11 -12.45
C ARG A 331 1.46 -14.22 -13.46
N ASP A 332 1.09 -13.96 -14.70
CA ASP A 332 1.37 -14.87 -15.83
C ASP A 332 2.82 -14.65 -16.31
N VAL A 333 3.79 -15.32 -15.67
CA VAL A 333 5.24 -15.12 -15.87
C VAL A 333 5.93 -16.26 -16.62
N LYS A 334 5.17 -17.27 -17.06
CA LYS A 334 5.72 -18.44 -17.73
C LYS A 334 6.49 -18.02 -18.99
N GLY A 335 7.72 -18.50 -19.15
CA GLY A 335 8.61 -18.10 -20.24
C GLY A 335 9.40 -16.80 -20.01
N ASP A 336 9.12 -16.04 -18.96
CA ASP A 336 9.86 -14.79 -18.65
C ASP A 336 11.23 -15.08 -18.05
N GLY A 337 12.19 -14.18 -18.29
CA GLY A 337 13.51 -14.22 -17.68
C GLY A 337 14.56 -15.05 -18.45
N PRO A 338 15.79 -15.12 -17.92
CA PRO A 338 16.89 -15.79 -18.60
C PRO A 338 16.67 -17.31 -18.68
N VAL A 339 17.14 -17.90 -19.78
CA VAL A 339 17.17 -19.36 -19.99
C VAL A 339 18.59 -19.88 -19.71
N PRO A 340 18.76 -20.96 -18.94
CA PRO A 340 20.06 -21.62 -18.81
C PRO A 340 20.58 -22.09 -20.18
N VAL A 341 21.83 -21.77 -20.51
CA VAL A 341 22.48 -22.29 -21.72
C VAL A 341 22.93 -23.74 -21.51
N SER A 342 22.85 -24.55 -22.57
CA SER A 342 22.94 -26.02 -22.55
C SER A 342 24.19 -26.58 -21.86
N ASP A 343 25.31 -25.88 -21.98
CA ASP A 343 26.60 -26.39 -21.51
C ASP A 343 26.74 -26.32 -19.97
N PHE A 344 25.84 -25.60 -19.28
CA PHE A 344 25.79 -25.53 -17.81
C PHE A 344 24.93 -26.64 -17.17
N VAL A 345 23.97 -27.19 -17.92
CA VAL A 345 22.91 -28.07 -17.40
C VAL A 345 23.24 -29.52 -17.71
N ALA A 346 24.18 -30.07 -16.94
CA ALA A 346 24.57 -31.48 -16.96
C ALA A 346 24.18 -32.21 -15.66
N GLY A 347 24.07 -33.54 -15.73
CA GLY A 347 23.75 -34.38 -14.56
C GLY A 347 22.39 -34.01 -13.95
N PRO A 348 22.26 -33.93 -12.61
CA PRO A 348 20.98 -33.60 -11.95
C PRO A 348 20.39 -32.25 -12.35
N LEU A 349 21.20 -31.32 -12.86
CA LEU A 349 20.73 -30.00 -13.29
C LEU A 349 20.03 -30.03 -14.65
N SER A 350 20.09 -31.14 -15.40
CA SER A 350 19.40 -31.27 -16.69
C SER A 350 17.87 -31.10 -16.58
N ALA A 351 17.31 -31.27 -15.37
CA ALA A 351 15.90 -31.01 -15.10
C ALA A 351 15.48 -29.54 -15.33
N TYR A 352 16.44 -28.61 -15.33
CA TYR A 352 16.23 -27.17 -15.56
C TYR A 352 16.65 -26.73 -16.98
N ALA A 353 17.01 -27.67 -17.86
CA ALA A 353 17.38 -27.33 -19.22
C ALA A 353 16.18 -26.78 -19.99
N GLY A 354 16.35 -25.59 -20.59
CA GLY A 354 15.30 -24.94 -21.38
C GLY A 354 14.15 -24.34 -20.58
N THR A 355 14.23 -24.29 -19.25
CA THR A 355 13.24 -23.62 -18.39
C THR A 355 13.71 -22.24 -17.98
N THR A 356 12.85 -21.23 -18.09
CA THR A 356 13.17 -19.87 -17.63
C THR A 356 12.96 -19.75 -16.12
N MET A 357 13.47 -18.66 -15.50
CA MET A 357 13.11 -18.35 -14.11
C MET A 357 11.60 -18.18 -13.93
N GLY A 358 10.92 -17.60 -14.92
CA GLY A 358 9.47 -17.45 -14.94
C GLY A 358 8.72 -18.77 -14.97
N ASP A 359 9.25 -19.80 -15.65
CA ASP A 359 8.65 -21.15 -15.63
C ASP A 359 8.66 -21.77 -14.23
N LEU A 360 9.76 -21.60 -13.48
CA LEU A 360 9.85 -22.07 -12.10
C LEU A 360 8.91 -21.27 -11.18
N LEU A 361 8.87 -19.94 -11.33
CA LEU A 361 8.02 -19.07 -10.55
C LEU A 361 6.53 -19.39 -10.76
N ASP A 362 6.09 -19.60 -12.01
CA ASP A 362 4.73 -20.08 -12.34
C ASP A 362 4.42 -21.43 -11.67
N ALA A 363 5.36 -22.38 -11.72
CA ALA A 363 5.19 -23.68 -11.08
C ALA A 363 5.03 -23.55 -9.56
N GLU A 364 5.83 -22.71 -8.90
CA GLU A 364 5.80 -22.49 -7.46
C GLU A 364 4.53 -21.77 -7.00
N GLN A 365 4.02 -20.81 -7.78
CA GLN A 365 2.72 -20.16 -7.55
C GLN A 365 1.60 -21.20 -7.52
N ARG A 366 1.51 -22.02 -8.58
CA ARG A 366 0.48 -23.07 -8.72
C ARG A 366 0.62 -24.14 -7.65
N ALA A 367 1.85 -24.56 -7.34
CA ALA A 367 2.13 -25.54 -6.30
C ALA A 367 1.68 -25.04 -4.92
N THR A 368 1.91 -23.77 -4.58
CA THR A 368 1.49 -23.20 -3.30
C THR A 368 -0.03 -23.13 -3.19
N LEU A 369 -0.71 -22.64 -4.23
CA LEU A 369 -2.18 -22.64 -4.29
C LEU A 369 -2.76 -24.05 -4.06
N ALA A 370 -2.25 -25.03 -4.80
CA ALA A 370 -2.71 -26.42 -4.71
C ALA A 370 -2.40 -27.05 -3.34
N THR A 371 -1.23 -26.77 -2.78
CA THR A 371 -0.80 -27.38 -1.51
C THR A 371 -1.55 -26.80 -0.32
N LEU A 372 -1.81 -25.49 -0.28
CA LEU A 372 -2.67 -24.87 0.73
C LEU A 372 -4.07 -25.48 0.70
N ALA A 373 -4.70 -25.51 -0.49
CA ALA A 373 -6.04 -26.07 -0.66
C ALA A 373 -6.12 -27.55 -0.29
N LYS A 374 -5.16 -28.37 -0.75
CA LYS A 374 -5.08 -29.79 -0.41
C LYS A 374 -4.97 -30.04 1.11
N ASN A 375 -4.38 -29.11 1.86
CA ASN A 375 -4.25 -29.20 3.31
C ASN A 375 -5.39 -28.49 4.07
N GLY A 376 -6.52 -28.23 3.41
CA GLY A 376 -7.69 -27.62 4.05
C GLY A 376 -7.46 -26.17 4.49
N ARG A 377 -6.52 -25.46 3.87
CA ARG A 377 -6.20 -24.05 4.18
C ARG A 377 -6.97 -23.15 3.22
N PRO A 378 -7.85 -22.25 3.70
CA PRO A 378 -8.64 -21.41 2.82
C PRO A 378 -7.73 -20.42 2.07
N VAL A 379 -7.78 -20.48 0.75
CA VAL A 379 -6.98 -19.63 -0.13
C VAL A 379 -7.84 -18.98 -1.20
N ARG A 380 -7.76 -17.65 -1.29
CA ARG A 380 -8.25 -16.88 -2.43
C ARG A 380 -7.11 -16.48 -3.34
N HIS A 381 -7.37 -16.45 -4.63
CA HIS A 381 -6.39 -16.23 -5.67
C HIS A 381 -6.76 -14.99 -6.49
N LEU A 382 -5.86 -14.01 -6.53
CA LEU A 382 -5.95 -12.83 -7.38
C LEU A 382 -4.88 -12.95 -8.48
N ASN A 383 -5.27 -13.26 -9.72
CA ASN A 383 -4.33 -13.32 -10.83
C ASN A 383 -4.26 -11.98 -11.56
N VAL A 384 -3.07 -11.40 -11.66
CA VAL A 384 -2.79 -10.15 -12.35
C VAL A 384 -1.92 -10.46 -13.57
N THR A 385 -2.52 -10.62 -14.74
CA THR A 385 -1.81 -10.97 -15.97
C THR A 385 -0.65 -10.01 -16.24
N THR A 386 -0.89 -8.70 -16.17
CA THR A 386 0.14 -7.68 -16.31
C THR A 386 0.07 -6.69 -15.17
N LEU A 387 1.17 -6.55 -14.45
CA LEU A 387 1.31 -5.53 -13.41
C LEU A 387 1.79 -4.21 -14.02
N ASN A 388 0.86 -3.27 -14.11
CA ASN A 388 0.99 -1.89 -14.58
C ASN A 388 0.14 -0.93 -13.71
N GLU A 389 0.11 0.35 -14.06
CA GLU A 389 -0.63 1.39 -13.32
C GLU A 389 -2.12 1.07 -13.20
N GLU A 390 -2.78 0.64 -14.27
CA GLU A 390 -4.21 0.30 -14.21
C GLU A 390 -4.46 -0.89 -13.26
N SER A 391 -3.68 -1.96 -13.37
CA SER A 391 -3.83 -3.11 -12.47
C SER A 391 -3.50 -2.79 -11.01
N MET A 392 -2.51 -1.93 -10.76
CA MET A 392 -2.18 -1.46 -9.41
C MET A 392 -3.33 -0.62 -8.84
N GLY A 393 -3.87 0.31 -9.62
CA GLY A 393 -5.04 1.10 -9.23
C GLY A 393 -6.25 0.23 -8.90
N ALA A 394 -6.50 -0.81 -9.71
CA ALA A 394 -7.56 -1.77 -9.49
C ALA A 394 -7.38 -2.57 -8.19
N LEU A 395 -6.16 -3.05 -7.90
CA LEU A 395 -5.85 -3.74 -6.65
C LEU A 395 -6.01 -2.80 -5.44
N LEU A 396 -5.47 -1.59 -5.49
CA LEU A 396 -5.63 -0.61 -4.42
C LEU A 396 -7.11 -0.36 -4.11
N MET A 397 -7.93 -0.14 -5.14
CA MET A 397 -9.37 0.05 -4.95
C MET A 397 -10.05 -1.22 -4.43
N HIS A 398 -9.69 -2.42 -4.91
CA HIS A 398 -10.24 -3.68 -4.41
C HIS A 398 -10.12 -3.78 -2.89
N PHE A 399 -8.91 -3.61 -2.36
CA PHE A 399 -8.67 -3.78 -0.92
C PHE A 399 -9.24 -2.61 -0.10
N MET A 400 -9.27 -1.38 -0.62
CA MET A 400 -9.93 -0.27 0.06
C MET A 400 -11.44 -0.52 0.20
N LEU A 401 -12.10 -0.95 -0.88
CA LEU A 401 -13.53 -1.25 -0.85
C LEU A 401 -13.82 -2.50 0.00
N GLU A 402 -13.02 -3.56 -0.13
CA GLU A 402 -13.18 -4.76 0.71
C GLU A 402 -13.09 -4.40 2.19
N THR A 403 -12.10 -3.58 2.57
CA THR A 403 -11.93 -3.13 3.96
C THR A 403 -13.17 -2.38 4.45
N ILE A 404 -13.76 -1.51 3.62
CA ILE A 404 -14.98 -0.77 3.97
C ILE A 404 -16.17 -1.72 4.15
N LEU A 405 -16.34 -2.70 3.25
CA LEU A 405 -17.45 -3.66 3.35
C LEU A 405 -17.30 -4.57 4.57
N VAL A 406 -16.09 -5.07 4.84
CA VAL A 406 -15.81 -5.90 6.02
C VAL A 406 -16.02 -5.08 7.30
N ALA A 407 -15.57 -3.83 7.38
CA ALA A 407 -15.79 -2.98 8.55
C ALA A 407 -17.27 -2.76 8.83
N ASP A 408 -18.06 -2.49 7.79
CA ASP A 408 -19.50 -2.33 7.89
C ASP A 408 -20.18 -3.63 8.38
N MET A 409 -19.79 -4.78 7.85
CA MET A 409 -20.30 -6.09 8.29
C MET A 409 -19.90 -6.46 9.73
N LEU A 410 -18.74 -6.00 10.19
CA LEU A 410 -18.28 -6.13 11.57
C LEU A 410 -18.89 -5.08 12.50
N GLY A 411 -19.53 -4.04 11.96
CA GLY A 411 -20.11 -2.93 12.72
C GLY A 411 -19.05 -2.06 13.41
N VAL A 412 -17.95 -1.75 12.73
CA VAL A 412 -16.88 -0.86 13.20
C VAL A 412 -16.65 0.29 12.22
N ASP A 413 -16.11 1.41 12.69
CA ASP A 413 -15.75 2.53 11.81
C ASP A 413 -14.38 2.29 11.15
N PRO A 414 -14.30 2.16 9.80
CA PRO A 414 -13.04 1.96 9.09
C PRO A 414 -12.19 3.23 8.98
N PHE A 415 -12.71 4.41 9.33
CA PHE A 415 -12.06 5.70 9.00
C PHE A 415 -11.36 6.38 10.18
N ASP A 416 -11.64 5.98 11.42
CA ASP A 416 -10.98 6.51 12.62
C ASP A 416 -9.82 5.62 13.12
N GLN A 417 -9.06 6.09 14.12
CA GLN A 417 -7.98 5.31 14.77
C GLN A 417 -7.72 5.77 16.22
N PRO A 418 -8.73 5.78 17.11
CA PRO A 418 -8.61 6.42 18.42
C PRO A 418 -7.51 5.82 19.31
N ALA A 419 -7.25 4.51 19.19
CA ALA A 419 -6.33 3.78 20.06
C ALA A 419 -4.84 4.19 19.92
N VAL A 420 -4.44 4.85 18.83
CA VAL A 420 -3.04 5.27 18.64
C VAL A 420 -2.70 6.59 19.35
N GLU A 421 -3.70 7.35 19.79
CA GLU A 421 -3.48 8.69 20.35
C GLU A 421 -2.82 8.66 21.73
N GLU A 422 -3.12 7.65 22.56
CA GLU A 422 -2.51 7.51 23.89
C GLU A 422 -0.98 7.40 23.80
N GLY A 423 -0.47 6.56 22.89
CA GLY A 423 0.96 6.43 22.65
C GLY A 423 1.61 7.75 22.22
N LYS A 424 0.93 8.53 21.37
CA LYS A 424 1.40 9.86 20.93
C LYS A 424 1.44 10.87 22.09
N ILE A 425 0.43 10.85 22.97
CA ILE A 425 0.38 11.73 24.14
C ILE A 425 1.54 11.41 25.09
N LEU A 426 1.75 10.12 25.40
CA LEU A 426 2.84 9.68 26.27
C LEU A 426 4.21 10.01 25.68
N ALA A 427 4.43 9.78 24.38
CA ALA A 427 5.68 10.13 23.72
C ALA A 427 5.98 11.64 23.83
N ARG A 428 4.97 12.51 23.64
CA ARG A 428 5.12 13.96 23.83
C ARG A 428 5.42 14.33 25.28
N ALA A 429 4.78 13.67 26.24
CA ALA A 429 5.03 13.89 27.66
C ALA A 429 6.48 13.52 28.03
N TYR A 430 6.96 12.34 27.63
CA TYR A 430 8.35 11.94 27.86
C TYR A 430 9.37 12.86 27.20
N LEU A 431 9.06 13.37 26.00
CA LEU A 431 9.91 14.37 25.35
C LEU A 431 9.94 15.70 26.12
N ALA A 432 8.83 16.13 26.71
CA ALA A 432 8.79 17.34 27.53
C ALA A 432 9.54 17.15 28.87
N ASP A 433 9.39 15.99 29.50
CA ASP A 433 10.02 15.64 30.78
C ASP A 433 11.53 15.43 30.66
N SER A 434 12.06 15.17 29.45
CA SER A 434 13.49 14.97 29.19
C SER A 434 14.38 16.20 29.44
N GLY A 435 13.84 17.27 30.05
CA GLY A 435 14.64 18.34 30.64
C GLY A 435 15.26 19.25 29.61
N LYS A 436 14.47 19.78 28.65
CA LYS A 436 14.87 20.93 27.84
C LYS A 436 15.07 22.14 28.75
N SER A 437 16.25 22.24 29.37
CA SER A 437 16.78 23.49 29.89
C SER A 437 16.93 24.40 28.67
N VAL A 438 16.00 25.35 28.54
CA VAL A 438 16.14 26.47 27.63
C VAL A 438 17.27 27.32 28.22
N THR A 439 18.46 27.21 27.64
CA THR A 439 19.54 28.18 27.78
C THR A 439 19.70 28.95 26.49
#